data_AF-A0A7S4NQF7-F1
#
_entry.id   AF-A0A7S4NQF7-F1
#
_cell.length_a   1.000
_cell.length_b   1.000
_cell.length_c   1.000
_cell.angle_alpha   90.00
_cell.angle_beta   90.00
_cell.angle_gamma   90.00
#
_symmetry.space_group_name_H-M   'P 1'
#
loop_
_entity.id
_entity.type
_entity.pdbx_description
1 polymer ?
#
loop_
_entity_poly.entity_id
_entity_poly.type
_entity_poly.pdbx_seq_one_letter_code
_entity_poly.pdbx_strand_id
1 'polypeptide(L)'
;VDREVRGYLKSMIIKHFGLEQIDLQQISNPRWLEQMIQDPEWRDLIYELSEQFPSSLLISFAMERISQQVGLEAEKAGAESASSKLKIFNSVLKETLADMTNGKEVMPEDLEALKSLICHSEHTFVYVVALFRQLAMKHKGEFQEECLLRLSEEIRVEIAKRGKGRQAEAFCNAITGAVEYPEVAMAIGSMTSTKKTNPSDISKLYNIYTAEVSKRPPAWLLQRHDFLHILTETVFDPKFKISPAFANNYRWLLSYAAIDHDRRPDGEADGQEEAPASPPEEREEFKKTMEQIEKVQALTKDENSAMSPETLMALREGIQQCEIVSVGILLWVGGKVTRRREGGWGG
;
A
#
# COMPACT_ATOMS: atom_id res chain seq x y z
N VAL A 1 52.98 -11.42 12.29
CA VAL A 1 53.62 -10.09 12.22
C VAL A 1 52.71 -9.03 11.56
N ASP A 2 51.54 -9.39 11.00
CA ASP A 2 50.90 -8.52 10.01
C ASP A 2 49.85 -7.52 10.56
N ARG A 3 49.09 -7.84 11.61
CA ARG A 3 47.95 -7.00 12.05
C ARG A 3 48.35 -5.70 12.77
N GLU A 4 49.36 -5.76 13.64
CA GLU A 4 49.84 -4.58 14.38
C GLU A 4 50.58 -3.59 13.46
N VAL A 5 51.35 -4.11 12.50
CA VAL A 5 52.03 -3.28 11.49
C VAL A 5 51.03 -2.63 10.55
N ARG A 6 49.99 -3.35 10.11
CA ARG A 6 48.89 -2.78 9.32
C ARG A 6 48.10 -1.73 10.10
N GLY A 7 47.81 -1.95 11.37
CA GLY A 7 47.16 -0.97 12.24
C GLY A 7 48.00 0.31 12.39
N TYR A 8 49.32 0.16 12.58
CA TYR A 8 50.25 1.28 12.63
C TYR A 8 50.30 2.06 11.30
N LEU A 9 50.39 1.35 10.17
CA LEU A 9 50.35 1.94 8.82
C LEU A 9 49.05 2.70 8.56
N LYS A 10 47.89 2.14 8.92
CA LYS A 10 46.59 2.83 8.81
C LYS A 10 46.61 4.16 9.56
N SER A 11 47.05 4.15 10.81
CA SER A 11 47.12 5.38 11.62
C SER A 11 48.12 6.41 11.05
N MET A 12 49.24 5.96 10.48
CA MET A 12 50.20 6.84 9.81
C MET A 12 49.62 7.46 8.55
N ILE A 13 48.91 6.67 7.74
CA ILE A 13 48.29 7.14 6.49
C ILE A 13 47.23 8.19 6.81
N ILE A 14 46.32 7.94 7.76
CA ILE A 14 45.30 8.91 8.17
C ILE A 14 45.94 10.20 8.67
N LYS A 15 46.97 10.10 9.52
CA LYS A 15 47.65 11.26 10.11
C LYS A 15 48.42 12.12 9.10
N HIS A 16 48.88 11.52 8.01
CA HIS A 16 49.73 12.17 7.01
C HIS A 16 49.06 12.31 5.64
N PHE A 17 47.76 12.03 5.54
CA PHE A 17 47.01 12.20 4.29
C PHE A 17 46.86 13.69 3.96
N GLY A 18 47.77 14.20 3.14
CA GLY A 18 47.80 15.59 2.70
C GLY A 18 47.10 15.79 1.37
N LEU A 19 45.95 16.47 1.37
CA LEU A 19 45.17 16.84 0.17
C LEU A 19 46.03 17.54 -0.89
N GLU A 20 46.97 18.41 -0.49
CA GLU A 20 47.76 19.23 -1.41
C GLU A 20 48.85 18.45 -2.19
N GLN A 21 49.38 17.34 -1.64
CA GLN A 21 50.50 16.62 -2.26
C GLN A 21 50.04 15.53 -3.24
N ILE A 22 48.83 15.02 -3.06
CA ILE A 22 48.31 13.87 -3.81
C ILE A 22 47.53 14.33 -5.05
N ASP A 23 46.78 15.42 -4.96
CA ASP A 23 45.96 15.92 -6.08
C ASP A 23 46.79 16.67 -7.16
N LEU A 24 48.05 17.02 -6.86
CA LEU A 24 48.98 17.66 -7.83
C LEU A 24 49.64 16.68 -8.80
N GLN A 25 49.69 15.38 -8.48
CA GLN A 25 50.19 14.38 -9.41
C GLN A 25 49.00 13.88 -10.23
N GLN A 26 48.96 14.19 -11.54
CA GLN A 26 47.95 13.63 -12.44
C GLN A 26 47.83 12.12 -12.23
N ILE A 27 46.76 11.70 -11.54
CA ILE A 27 46.53 10.30 -11.15
C ILE A 27 46.07 9.54 -12.38
N SER A 28 47.04 9.20 -13.22
CA SER A 28 46.84 8.32 -14.37
C SER A 28 46.84 6.88 -13.85
N ASN A 29 45.65 6.41 -13.47
CA ASN A 29 45.30 5.03 -13.08
C ASN A 29 46.44 4.22 -12.40
N PRO A 30 46.75 4.50 -11.11
CA PRO A 30 47.79 3.78 -10.41
C PRO A 30 47.42 2.32 -10.16
N ARG A 31 48.20 1.38 -10.72
CA ARG A 31 48.04 -0.07 -10.52
C ARG A 31 48.12 -0.50 -9.05
N TRP A 32 48.80 0.27 -8.20
CA TRP A 32 48.86 0.00 -6.76
C TRP A 32 47.49 0.17 -6.08
N LEU A 33 46.63 1.07 -6.59
CA LEU A 33 45.31 1.31 -6.04
C LEU A 33 44.37 0.14 -6.34
N GLU A 34 44.47 -0.45 -7.54
CA GLU A 34 43.73 -1.67 -7.89
C GLU A 34 44.10 -2.84 -6.98
N GLN A 35 45.39 -2.96 -6.60
CA GLN A 35 45.85 -3.98 -5.64
C GLN A 35 45.35 -3.69 -4.21
N MET A 36 45.31 -2.42 -3.79
CA MET A 36 44.74 -2.04 -2.50
C MET A 36 43.23 -2.30 -2.42
N ILE A 37 42.50 -2.05 -3.51
CA ILE A 37 41.05 -2.28 -3.58
C ILE A 37 40.69 -3.76 -3.47
N GLN A 38 41.57 -4.67 -3.89
CA GLN A 38 41.34 -6.12 -3.76
C GLN A 38 41.37 -6.61 -2.30
N ASP A 39 42.02 -5.88 -1.39
CA ASP A 39 42.11 -6.25 0.03
C ASP A 39 40.99 -5.55 0.84
N PRO A 40 40.12 -6.30 1.54
CA PRO A 40 39.06 -5.75 2.39
C PRO A 40 39.54 -4.74 3.44
N GLU A 41 40.69 -4.98 4.09
CA GLU A 41 41.17 -4.10 5.17
C GLU A 41 41.62 -2.73 4.65
N TRP A 42 42.11 -2.67 3.41
CA TRP A 42 42.52 -1.43 2.76
C TRP A 42 41.30 -0.68 2.17
N ARG A 43 40.25 -1.39 1.76
CA ARG A 43 38.96 -0.76 1.40
C ARG A 43 38.34 -0.02 2.58
N ASP A 44 38.41 -0.59 3.79
CA ASP A 44 37.94 0.09 5.01
C ASP A 44 38.67 1.41 5.26
N LEU A 45 39.99 1.43 5.03
CA LEU A 45 40.78 2.66 5.15
C LEU A 45 40.37 3.70 4.08
N ILE A 46 40.10 3.27 2.84
CA ILE A 46 39.64 4.17 1.77
C ILE A 46 38.28 4.78 2.13
N TYR A 47 37.36 4.00 2.72
CA TYR A 47 36.09 4.51 3.22
C TYR A 47 36.29 5.54 4.35
N GLU A 48 37.13 5.23 5.34
CA GLU A 48 37.44 6.16 6.44
C GLU A 48 38.06 7.47 5.94
N LEU A 49 38.96 7.39 4.96
CA LEU A 49 39.53 8.57 4.30
C LEU A 49 38.50 9.35 3.47
N SER A 50 37.49 8.68 2.88
CA SER A 50 36.42 9.35 2.11
C SER A 50 35.52 10.21 2.99
N GLU A 51 35.30 9.81 4.24
CA GLU A 51 34.54 10.60 5.21
C GLU A 51 35.33 11.82 5.70
N GLN A 52 36.64 11.66 5.91
CA GLN A 52 37.51 12.74 6.42
C GLN A 52 37.95 13.71 5.31
N PHE A 53 38.04 13.24 4.07
CA PHE A 53 38.58 14.00 2.93
C PHE A 53 37.70 13.87 1.68
N PRO A 54 36.43 14.34 1.72
CA PRO A 54 35.46 14.18 0.63
C PRO A 54 35.85 14.93 -0.65
N SER A 55 36.77 15.90 -0.58
CA SER A 55 37.24 16.69 -1.72
C SER A 55 38.46 16.09 -2.43
N SER A 56 38.99 14.94 -1.98
CA SER A 56 40.15 14.29 -2.62
C SER A 56 39.75 13.62 -3.94
N LEU A 57 40.48 13.92 -5.02
CA LEU A 57 40.25 13.29 -6.32
C LEU A 57 40.67 11.82 -6.32
N LEU A 58 41.76 11.49 -5.61
CA LEU A 58 42.21 10.11 -5.44
C LEU A 58 41.18 9.24 -4.74
N ILE A 59 40.58 9.72 -3.65
CA ILE A 59 39.61 8.95 -2.87
C ILE A 59 38.30 8.80 -3.64
N SER A 60 37.86 9.85 -4.33
CA SER A 60 36.68 9.78 -5.20
C SER A 60 36.88 8.75 -6.33
N PHE A 61 38.06 8.74 -6.95
CA PHE A 61 38.42 7.75 -7.97
C PHE A 61 38.51 6.31 -7.42
N ALA A 62 39.08 6.14 -6.23
CA ALA A 62 39.14 4.85 -5.55
C ALA A 62 37.73 4.32 -5.22
N MET A 63 36.83 5.19 -4.74
CA MET A 63 35.44 4.86 -4.45
C MET A 63 34.66 4.43 -5.69
N GLU A 64 34.87 5.11 -6.82
CA GLU A 64 34.28 4.73 -8.10
C GLU A 64 34.78 3.35 -8.57
N ARG A 65 36.06 3.06 -8.41
CA ARG A 65 36.66 1.75 -8.78
C ARG A 65 36.20 0.60 -7.88
N ILE A 66 36.02 0.85 -6.58
CA ILE A 66 35.45 -0.13 -5.65
C ILE A 66 34.01 -0.47 -6.07
N SER A 67 33.23 0.54 -6.46
CA SER A 67 31.86 0.38 -6.94
C SER A 67 31.77 -0.45 -8.23
N GLN A 68 32.74 -0.30 -9.14
CA GLN A 68 32.75 -1.00 -10.43
C GLN A 68 33.22 -2.47 -10.37
N GLN A 69 34.04 -2.85 -9.37
CA GLN A 69 34.75 -4.14 -9.41
C GLN A 69 34.04 -5.32 -8.76
N VAL A 70 33.03 -5.12 -7.89
CA VAL A 70 32.54 -6.23 -7.06
C VAL A 70 31.05 -6.10 -6.76
N GLY A 71 30.24 -6.98 -7.37
CA GLY A 71 28.88 -7.34 -6.95
C GLY A 71 28.83 -8.15 -5.64
N LEU A 72 29.51 -7.67 -4.58
CA LEU A 72 29.33 -8.11 -3.19
C LEU A 72 28.65 -6.99 -2.40
N GLU A 73 27.37 -6.79 -2.72
CA GLU A 73 26.41 -6.02 -1.94
C GLU A 73 25.95 -6.76 -0.65
N ALA A 74 26.69 -7.78 -0.20
CA ALA A 74 26.25 -8.69 0.87
C ALA A 74 27.07 -8.60 2.18
N GLU A 75 28.23 -7.94 2.20
CA GLU A 75 29.12 -7.97 3.39
C GLU A 75 28.99 -6.75 4.33
N LYS A 76 28.27 -5.70 3.93
CA LYS A 76 28.10 -4.45 4.71
C LYS A 76 26.80 -4.36 5.52
N ALA A 77 26.44 -5.42 6.24
CA ALA A 77 25.37 -5.33 7.23
C ALA A 77 25.76 -4.55 8.51
N GLY A 78 27.05 -4.23 8.72
CA GLY A 78 27.55 -3.80 10.04
C GLY A 78 27.79 -2.30 10.28
N ALA A 79 28.13 -1.49 9.27
CA ALA A 79 28.69 -0.16 9.53
C ALA A 79 28.39 0.89 8.44
N GLU A 80 27.14 0.99 8.00
CA GLU A 80 26.71 2.02 7.06
C GLU A 80 25.85 3.07 7.77
N SER A 81 26.20 4.35 7.58
CA SER A 81 25.36 5.46 8.03
C SER A 81 23.92 5.25 7.53
N ALA A 82 22.93 5.63 8.35
CA ALA A 82 21.50 5.49 8.02
C ALA A 82 21.14 6.10 6.64
N SER A 83 21.91 7.09 6.18
CA SER A 83 21.73 7.72 4.87
C SER A 83 22.06 6.80 3.69
N SER A 84 23.09 5.96 3.80
CA SER A 84 23.46 5.00 2.74
C SER A 84 22.41 3.89 2.65
N LYS A 85 21.97 3.37 3.79
CA LYS A 85 20.88 2.37 3.88
C LYS A 85 19.57 2.90 3.31
N LEU A 86 19.24 4.17 3.57
CA LEU A 86 18.04 4.81 3.01
C LEU A 86 18.15 5.03 1.49
N LYS A 87 19.32 5.40 0.98
CA LYS A 87 19.55 5.53 -0.47
C LYS A 87 19.38 4.21 -1.20
N ILE A 88 19.98 3.14 -0.69
CA ILE A 88 19.85 1.79 -1.25
C ILE A 88 18.38 1.37 -1.22
N PHE A 89 17.72 1.52 -0.06
CA PHE A 89 16.30 1.24 0.10
C PHE A 89 15.43 1.98 -0.93
N ASN A 90 15.67 3.28 -1.13
CA ASN A 90 14.93 4.08 -2.10
C ASN A 90 15.21 3.70 -3.55
N SER A 91 16.43 3.27 -3.88
CA SER A 91 16.75 2.78 -5.23
C SER A 91 15.96 1.51 -5.54
N VAL A 92 16.01 0.53 -4.63
CA VAL A 92 15.26 -0.73 -4.76
C VAL A 92 13.76 -0.45 -4.84
N LEU A 93 13.23 0.35 -3.91
CA LEU A 93 11.82 0.72 -3.89
C LEU A 93 11.38 1.39 -5.20
N LYS A 94 12.18 2.33 -5.73
CA LYS A 94 11.87 3.03 -6.98
C LYS A 94 11.83 2.08 -8.17
N GLU A 95 12.80 1.18 -8.30
CA GLU A 95 12.85 0.21 -9.38
C GLU A 95 11.62 -0.70 -9.35
N THR A 96 11.30 -1.26 -8.18
CA THR A 96 10.12 -2.12 -8.02
C THR A 96 8.81 -1.36 -8.30
N LEU A 97 8.67 -0.12 -7.81
CA LEU A 97 7.46 0.68 -8.06
C LEU A 97 7.31 1.13 -9.50
N ALA A 98 8.40 1.40 -10.21
CA ALA A 98 8.35 1.83 -11.59
C ALA A 98 7.76 0.71 -12.47
N ASP A 99 8.08 -0.55 -12.18
CA ASP A 99 7.48 -1.67 -12.92
C ASP A 99 5.99 -1.82 -12.59
N MET A 100 5.62 -1.74 -11.32
CA MET A 100 4.22 -1.88 -10.88
C MET A 100 3.30 -0.75 -11.34
N THR A 101 3.78 0.50 -11.37
CA THR A 101 2.94 1.67 -11.71
C THR A 101 2.88 1.96 -13.21
N ASN A 102 3.78 1.40 -14.01
CA ASN A 102 3.75 1.52 -15.48
C ASN A 102 2.92 0.43 -16.17
N GLY A 103 2.11 -0.33 -15.43
CA GLY A 103 1.21 -1.35 -15.97
C GLY A 103 1.92 -2.57 -16.54
N LYS A 104 3.17 -2.82 -16.14
CA LYS A 104 3.81 -4.12 -16.42
C LYS A 104 3.16 -5.19 -15.57
N GLU A 105 3.14 -6.41 -16.08
CA GLU A 105 2.69 -7.56 -15.32
C GLU A 105 3.60 -7.73 -14.10
N VAL A 106 3.01 -7.56 -12.92
CA VAL A 106 3.71 -7.69 -11.63
C VAL A 106 3.68 -9.16 -11.24
N MET A 107 4.84 -9.79 -11.15
CA MET A 107 4.88 -11.17 -10.68
C MET A 107 4.49 -11.22 -9.20
N PRO A 108 3.74 -12.25 -8.75
CA PRO A 108 3.38 -12.40 -7.35
C PRO A 108 4.61 -12.38 -6.41
N GLU A 109 5.73 -12.91 -6.89
CA GLU A 109 7.02 -12.93 -6.19
C GLU A 109 7.57 -11.53 -5.93
N ASP A 110 7.46 -10.62 -6.90
CA ASP A 110 7.93 -9.23 -6.78
C ASP A 110 7.08 -8.46 -5.76
N LEU A 111 5.77 -8.71 -5.74
CA LEU A 111 4.87 -8.10 -4.75
C LEU A 111 5.19 -8.61 -3.33
N GLU A 112 5.46 -9.91 -3.16
CA GLU A 112 5.84 -10.47 -1.86
C GLU A 112 7.22 -9.99 -1.40
N ALA A 113 8.18 -9.83 -2.33
CA ALA A 113 9.48 -9.21 -2.03
C ALA A 113 9.32 -7.75 -1.56
N LEU A 114 8.48 -6.96 -2.26
CA LEU A 114 8.18 -5.58 -1.89
C LEU A 114 7.52 -5.49 -0.51
N LYS A 115 6.50 -6.32 -0.27
CA LYS A 115 5.83 -6.44 1.04
C LYS A 115 6.84 -6.76 2.14
N SER A 116 7.75 -7.70 1.89
CA SER A 116 8.76 -8.09 2.86
C SER A 116 9.75 -6.97 3.18
N LEU A 117 10.22 -6.27 2.14
CA LEU A 117 11.12 -5.12 2.24
C LEU A 117 10.50 -3.98 3.07
N ILE A 118 9.25 -3.60 2.76
CA ILE A 118 8.56 -2.48 3.41
C ILE A 118 8.21 -2.83 4.86
N CYS A 119 7.68 -4.04 5.09
CA CYS A 119 7.23 -4.49 6.40
C CYS A 119 8.37 -5.07 7.27
N HIS A 120 9.64 -4.89 6.89
CA HIS A 120 10.80 -5.33 7.67
C HIS A 120 10.88 -4.60 9.02
N SER A 121 10.54 -3.30 9.05
CA SER A 121 10.51 -2.50 10.27
C SER A 121 9.31 -1.54 10.29
N GLU A 122 8.98 -1.01 11.47
CA GLU A 122 7.92 -0.01 11.59
C GLU A 122 8.28 1.30 10.90
N HIS A 123 9.55 1.71 10.97
CA HIS A 123 10.00 2.96 10.35
C HIS A 123 9.97 2.89 8.82
N THR A 124 10.35 1.75 8.22
CA THR A 124 10.26 1.55 6.76
C THR A 124 8.80 1.51 6.31
N PHE A 125 7.92 0.85 7.06
CA PHE A 125 6.48 0.86 6.78
C PHE A 125 5.91 2.28 6.81
N VAL A 126 6.16 3.01 7.90
CA VAL A 126 5.70 4.40 8.11
C VAL A 126 6.18 5.29 6.98
N TYR A 127 7.48 5.22 6.67
CA TYR A 127 8.11 6.00 5.61
C TYR A 127 7.44 5.76 4.25
N VAL A 128 7.25 4.49 3.87
CA VAL A 128 6.72 4.13 2.55
C VAL A 128 5.23 4.42 2.44
N VAL A 129 4.42 4.18 3.46
CA VAL A 129 2.99 4.51 3.43
C VAL A 129 2.78 6.02 3.33
N ALA A 130 3.58 6.82 4.03
CA ALA A 130 3.57 8.27 3.88
C ALA A 130 3.99 8.70 2.46
N LEU A 131 5.04 8.09 1.91
CA LEU A 131 5.48 8.34 0.55
C LEU A 131 4.40 8.00 -0.48
N PHE A 132 3.73 6.85 -0.34
CA PHE A 132 2.65 6.43 -1.23
C PHE A 132 1.49 7.40 -1.20
N ARG A 133 1.10 7.90 -0.02
CA ARG A 133 0.05 8.93 0.07
C ARG A 133 0.43 10.20 -0.68
N GLN A 134 1.67 10.68 -0.52
CA GLN A 134 2.15 11.88 -1.23
C GLN A 134 2.20 11.67 -2.74
N LEU A 135 2.64 10.49 -3.20
CA LEU A 135 2.66 10.15 -4.63
C LEU A 135 1.24 10.00 -5.19
N ALA A 136 0.33 9.37 -4.45
CA ALA A 136 -1.07 9.22 -4.85
C ALA A 136 -1.74 10.58 -5.03
N MET A 137 -1.52 11.53 -4.11
CA MET A 137 -2.02 12.91 -4.26
C MET A 137 -1.48 13.62 -5.50
N LYS A 138 -0.21 13.37 -5.86
CA LYS A 138 0.40 13.97 -7.04
C LYS A 138 -0.19 13.42 -8.35
N HIS A 139 -0.65 12.18 -8.34
CA HIS A 139 -1.20 11.46 -9.48
C HIS A 139 -2.74 11.34 -9.41
N LYS A 140 -3.41 12.28 -8.73
CA LYS A 140 -4.86 12.22 -8.50
C LYS A 140 -5.64 12.13 -9.82
N GLY A 141 -6.52 11.13 -9.93
CA GLY A 141 -7.30 10.82 -11.13
C GLY A 141 -6.54 10.03 -12.20
N GLU A 142 -5.29 9.63 -11.94
CA GLU A 142 -4.48 8.81 -12.83
C GLU A 142 -4.41 7.36 -12.33
N PHE A 143 -4.09 6.43 -13.23
CA PHE A 143 -3.93 5.00 -12.91
C PHE A 143 -2.91 4.75 -11.77
N GLN A 144 -1.89 5.59 -11.66
CA GLN A 144 -0.87 5.49 -10.64
C GLN A 144 -1.42 5.74 -9.23
N GLU A 145 -2.42 6.61 -9.07
CA GLU A 145 -3.09 6.80 -7.78
C GLU A 145 -3.71 5.48 -7.30
N GLU A 146 -4.52 4.84 -8.15
CA GLU A 146 -5.20 3.58 -7.82
C GLU A 146 -4.19 2.47 -7.47
N CYS A 147 -3.09 2.39 -8.24
CA CYS A 147 -2.02 1.44 -7.97
C CYS A 147 -1.38 1.66 -6.59
N LEU A 148 -1.06 2.91 -6.24
CA LEU A 148 -0.43 3.25 -4.97
C LEU A 148 -1.38 3.03 -3.79
N LEU A 149 -2.66 3.35 -3.94
CA LEU A 149 -3.68 3.07 -2.93
C LEU A 149 -3.85 1.55 -2.73
N ARG A 150 -3.90 0.79 -3.82
CA ARG A 150 -3.97 -0.68 -3.78
C ARG A 150 -2.75 -1.31 -3.10
N LEU A 151 -1.54 -0.84 -3.45
CA LEU A 151 -0.31 -1.30 -2.81
C LEU A 151 -0.28 -0.95 -1.31
N SER A 152 -0.74 0.25 -0.94
CA SER A 152 -0.87 0.66 0.47
C SER A 152 -1.77 -0.30 1.27
N GLU A 153 -2.89 -0.74 0.69
CA GLU A 153 -3.77 -1.75 1.30
C GLU A 153 -3.08 -3.11 1.45
N GLU A 154 -2.39 -3.59 0.40
CA GLU A 154 -1.67 -4.85 0.43
C GLU A 154 -0.56 -4.88 1.50
N ILE A 155 0.15 -3.77 1.66
CA ILE A 155 1.17 -3.60 2.71
C ILE A 155 0.52 -3.55 4.10
N ARG A 156 -0.64 -2.88 4.24
CA ARG A 156 -1.42 -2.87 5.50
C ARG A 156 -1.88 -4.26 5.92
N VAL A 157 -2.32 -5.07 4.96
CA VAL A 157 -2.66 -6.48 5.22
C VAL A 157 -1.42 -7.26 5.68
N GLU A 158 -0.27 -7.04 5.05
CA GLU A 158 0.97 -7.73 5.41
C GLU A 158 1.48 -7.37 6.81
N ILE A 159 1.52 -6.08 7.17
CA ILE A 159 1.97 -5.65 8.50
C ILE A 159 1.01 -6.14 9.61
N ALA A 160 -0.28 -6.28 9.29
CA ALA A 160 -1.26 -6.89 10.18
C ALA A 160 -0.99 -8.38 10.42
N LYS A 161 -0.62 -9.15 9.39
CA LYS A 161 -0.20 -10.56 9.54
C LYS A 161 1.04 -10.71 10.44
N ARG A 162 1.92 -9.71 10.46
CA ARG A 162 3.10 -9.64 11.32
C ARG A 162 2.81 -9.19 12.76
N GLY A 163 1.53 -9.07 13.14
CA GLY A 163 1.11 -8.75 14.51
C GLY A 163 1.14 -7.25 14.85
N LYS A 164 1.39 -6.37 13.88
CA LYS A 164 1.51 -4.91 14.08
C LYS A 164 0.35 -4.11 13.48
N GLY A 165 -0.78 -4.78 13.23
CA GLY A 165 -1.94 -4.18 12.55
C GLY A 165 -2.54 -2.98 13.29
N ARG A 166 -2.60 -3.00 14.62
CA ARG A 166 -3.18 -1.89 15.41
C ARG A 166 -2.37 -0.60 15.28
N GLN A 167 -1.04 -0.70 15.35
CA GLN A 167 -0.14 0.44 15.20
C GLN A 167 -0.18 0.99 13.77
N ALA A 168 -0.17 0.08 12.79
CA ALA A 168 -0.27 0.43 11.37
C ALA A 168 -1.58 1.18 11.07
N GLU A 169 -2.71 0.68 11.59
CA GLU A 169 -4.03 1.29 11.43
C GLU A 169 -4.09 2.69 12.05
N ALA A 170 -3.59 2.85 13.27
CA ALA A 170 -3.53 4.17 13.93
C ALA A 170 -2.71 5.18 13.12
N PHE A 171 -1.58 4.75 12.57
CA PHE A 171 -0.72 5.58 11.73
C PHE A 171 -1.38 5.94 10.40
N CYS A 172 -1.99 4.96 9.72
CA CYS A 172 -2.69 5.19 8.46
C CYS A 172 -3.85 6.18 8.66
N ASN A 173 -4.63 6.03 9.73
CA ASN A 173 -5.72 6.96 10.06
C ASN A 173 -5.21 8.38 10.32
N ALA A 174 -4.02 8.54 10.91
CA ALA A 174 -3.41 9.85 11.11
C ALA A 174 -2.98 10.50 9.78
N ILE A 175 -2.41 9.71 8.86
CA ILE A 175 -1.97 10.21 7.54
C ILE A 175 -3.15 10.55 6.63
N THR A 176 -4.22 9.76 6.66
CA THR A 176 -5.37 9.95 5.77
C THR A 176 -6.35 11.00 6.29
N GLY A 177 -6.17 11.50 7.52
CA GLY A 177 -7.13 12.40 8.17
C GLY A 177 -8.36 11.69 8.74
N ALA A 178 -8.40 10.35 8.73
CA ALA A 178 -9.51 9.58 9.31
C ALA A 178 -9.69 9.85 10.82
N VAL A 179 -8.65 10.34 11.49
CA VAL A 179 -8.69 10.79 12.88
C VAL A 179 -9.70 11.91 13.15
N GLU A 180 -10.09 12.69 12.14
CA GLU A 180 -11.13 13.73 12.25
C GLU A 180 -12.54 13.13 12.37
N TYR A 181 -12.71 11.85 11.99
CA TYR A 181 -13.96 11.12 12.02
C TYR A 181 -13.84 9.85 12.88
N PRO A 182 -13.58 10.00 14.20
CA PRO A 182 -13.20 8.88 15.06
C PRO A 182 -14.29 7.79 15.14
N GLU A 183 -15.56 8.17 15.14
CA GLU A 183 -16.68 7.20 15.18
C GLU A 183 -16.71 6.32 13.94
N VAL A 184 -16.47 6.90 12.75
CA VAL A 184 -16.42 6.17 11.48
C VAL A 184 -15.19 5.26 11.44
N ALA A 185 -14.02 5.81 11.77
CA ALA A 185 -12.76 5.06 11.79
C ALA A 185 -12.83 3.87 12.76
N MET A 186 -13.43 4.03 13.94
CA MET A 186 -13.62 2.95 14.91
C MET A 186 -14.60 1.88 14.41
N ALA A 187 -15.73 2.27 13.84
CA ALA A 187 -16.72 1.34 13.29
C ALA A 187 -16.12 0.48 12.16
N ILE A 188 -15.39 1.12 11.23
CA ILE A 188 -14.69 0.45 10.13
C ILE A 188 -13.57 -0.44 10.67
N GLY A 189 -12.73 0.07 11.58
CA GLY A 189 -11.63 -0.68 12.18
C GLY A 189 -12.10 -1.94 12.93
N SER A 190 -13.24 -1.85 13.63
CA SER A 190 -13.88 -2.99 14.31
C SER A 190 -14.27 -4.10 13.32
N MET A 191 -14.94 -3.73 12.22
CA MET A 191 -15.42 -4.70 11.23
C MET A 191 -14.30 -5.29 10.38
N THR A 192 -13.29 -4.50 10.03
CA THR A 192 -12.12 -4.96 9.25
C THR A 192 -11.21 -5.86 10.08
N SER A 193 -10.98 -5.54 11.36
CA SER A 193 -10.22 -6.39 12.29
C SER A 193 -10.87 -7.75 12.51
N THR A 194 -12.21 -7.79 12.65
CA THR A 194 -12.96 -9.04 12.80
C THR A 194 -13.29 -9.73 11.48
N LYS A 195 -13.00 -9.09 10.34
CA LYS A 195 -13.37 -9.49 8.98
C LYS A 195 -14.86 -9.79 8.82
N LYS A 196 -15.71 -9.12 9.61
CA LYS A 196 -17.15 -9.33 9.65
C LYS A 196 -17.88 -8.03 9.93
N THR A 197 -18.94 -7.80 9.20
CA THR A 197 -19.86 -6.69 9.48
C THR A 197 -20.73 -6.99 10.69
N ASN A 198 -21.11 -5.96 11.46
CA ASN A 198 -22.10 -6.10 12.52
C ASN A 198 -23.21 -5.04 12.41
N PRO A 199 -24.47 -5.36 12.78
CA PRO A 199 -25.59 -4.44 12.60
C PRO A 199 -25.47 -3.12 13.38
N SER A 200 -24.78 -3.11 14.53
CA SER A 200 -24.63 -1.91 15.35
C SER A 200 -23.77 -0.88 14.64
N ASP A 201 -22.57 -1.27 14.20
CA ASP A 201 -21.64 -0.39 13.51
C ASP A 201 -22.18 0.02 12.13
N ILE A 202 -22.85 -0.89 11.41
CA ILE A 202 -23.54 -0.55 10.15
C ILE A 202 -24.65 0.49 10.36
N SER A 203 -25.42 0.38 11.45
CA SER A 203 -26.46 1.38 11.74
C SER A 203 -25.86 2.73 12.14
N LYS A 204 -24.75 2.73 12.89
CA LYS A 204 -24.02 3.96 13.21
C LYS A 204 -23.52 4.64 11.93
N LEU A 205 -22.83 3.89 11.06
CA LEU A 205 -22.35 4.41 9.78
C LEU A 205 -23.50 4.95 8.94
N TYR A 206 -24.59 4.19 8.80
CA TYR A 206 -25.77 4.65 8.07
C TYR A 206 -26.28 5.98 8.63
N ASN A 207 -26.51 6.07 9.95
CA ASN A 207 -27.01 7.29 10.58
C ASN A 207 -26.09 8.50 10.36
N ILE A 208 -24.77 8.31 10.46
CA ILE A 208 -23.77 9.36 10.24
C ILE A 208 -23.80 9.84 8.79
N TYR A 209 -23.85 8.92 7.83
CA TYR A 209 -23.83 9.27 6.41
C TYR A 209 -25.18 9.75 5.89
N THR A 210 -26.31 9.43 6.53
CA THR A 210 -27.63 10.01 6.21
C THR A 210 -27.94 11.30 6.96
N ALA A 211 -27.04 11.74 7.84
CA ALA A 211 -27.20 13.02 8.54
C ALA A 211 -27.05 14.22 7.58
N GLU A 212 -27.12 15.43 8.14
CA GLU A 212 -26.93 16.69 7.42
C GLU A 212 -25.70 16.65 6.52
N VAL A 213 -25.87 17.03 5.25
CA VAL A 213 -24.83 16.95 4.20
C VAL A 213 -23.54 17.68 4.62
N SER A 214 -23.66 18.81 5.32
CA SER A 214 -22.51 19.61 5.80
C SER A 214 -21.66 18.92 6.86
N LYS A 215 -22.20 17.95 7.59
CA LYS A 215 -21.48 17.19 8.64
C LYS A 215 -21.04 15.81 8.17
N ARG A 216 -21.30 15.49 6.90
CA ARG A 216 -21.07 14.16 6.35
C ARG A 216 -19.57 13.89 6.19
N PRO A 217 -19.07 12.76 6.73
CA PRO A 217 -17.69 12.37 6.51
C PRO A 217 -17.40 12.06 5.03
N PRO A 218 -16.11 12.03 4.65
CA PRO A 218 -15.63 11.51 3.40
C PRO A 218 -16.19 10.18 2.93
N ALA A 219 -16.56 10.14 1.64
CA ALA A 219 -16.92 8.90 0.95
C ALA A 219 -15.71 7.95 0.90
N TRP A 220 -14.48 8.48 0.80
CA TRP A 220 -13.26 7.67 0.76
C TRP A 220 -13.09 6.77 2.01
N LEU A 221 -13.67 7.15 3.16
CA LEU A 221 -13.66 6.31 4.35
C LEU A 221 -14.46 5.02 4.13
N LEU A 222 -15.63 5.10 3.47
CA LEU A 222 -16.43 3.92 3.10
C LEU A 222 -15.85 3.16 1.90
N GLN A 223 -15.01 3.81 1.10
CA GLN A 223 -14.34 3.22 -0.07
C GLN A 223 -13.03 2.51 0.28
N ARG A 224 -12.66 2.45 1.56
CA ARG A 224 -11.55 1.58 1.99
C ARG A 224 -11.78 0.16 1.49
N HIS A 225 -10.80 -0.38 0.78
CA HIS A 225 -10.94 -1.66 0.09
C HIS A 225 -11.29 -2.80 1.05
N ASP A 226 -10.64 -2.88 2.21
CA ASP A 226 -10.88 -3.88 3.24
C ASP A 226 -12.34 -3.87 3.75
N PHE A 227 -12.88 -2.69 3.99
CA PHE A 227 -14.26 -2.49 4.41
C PHE A 227 -15.26 -2.76 3.28
N LEU A 228 -15.03 -2.23 2.09
CA LEU A 228 -15.91 -2.40 0.94
C LEU A 228 -16.00 -3.88 0.55
N HIS A 229 -14.90 -4.63 0.64
CA HIS A 229 -14.86 -6.07 0.44
C HIS A 229 -15.78 -6.80 1.42
N ILE A 230 -15.63 -6.60 2.73
CA ILE A 230 -16.46 -7.29 3.73
C ILE A 230 -17.93 -6.88 3.64
N LEU A 231 -18.22 -5.62 3.28
CA LEU A 231 -19.58 -5.13 3.10
C LEU A 231 -20.25 -5.82 1.90
N THR A 232 -19.54 -5.88 0.77
CA THR A 232 -20.01 -6.53 -0.45
C THR A 232 -20.20 -8.03 -0.21
N GLU A 233 -19.23 -8.69 0.41
CA GLU A 233 -19.32 -10.10 0.77
C GLU A 233 -20.55 -10.38 1.64
N THR A 234 -20.79 -9.58 2.69
CA THR A 234 -21.98 -9.71 3.54
C THR A 234 -23.28 -9.53 2.76
N VAL A 235 -23.36 -8.57 1.84
CA VAL A 235 -24.59 -8.27 1.09
C VAL A 235 -24.97 -9.42 0.17
N PHE A 236 -24.00 -10.05 -0.48
CA PHE A 236 -24.22 -11.07 -1.51
C PHE A 236 -24.04 -12.52 -1.04
N ASP A 237 -23.48 -12.76 0.16
CA ASP A 237 -23.31 -14.12 0.70
C ASP A 237 -24.67 -14.75 1.09
N PRO A 238 -25.08 -15.88 0.47
CA PRO A 238 -26.32 -16.59 0.82
C PRO A 238 -26.36 -17.06 2.27
N LYS A 239 -25.20 -17.32 2.90
CA LYS A 239 -25.15 -17.80 4.28
C LYS A 239 -25.43 -16.68 5.28
N PHE A 240 -25.14 -15.44 4.93
CA PHE A 240 -25.29 -14.32 5.84
C PHE A 240 -26.72 -13.78 5.81
N LYS A 241 -27.47 -14.08 6.88
CA LYS A 241 -28.84 -13.60 7.04
C LYS A 241 -28.84 -12.20 7.63
N ILE A 242 -28.90 -11.20 6.76
CA ILE A 242 -29.16 -9.81 7.17
C ILE A 242 -30.61 -9.71 7.65
N SER A 243 -30.82 -9.20 8.88
CA SER A 243 -32.16 -8.93 9.40
C SER A 243 -32.86 -7.87 8.53
N PRO A 244 -34.16 -8.03 8.21
CA PRO A 244 -34.91 -7.08 7.40
C PRO A 244 -34.83 -5.64 7.90
N ALA A 245 -34.74 -5.44 9.22
CA ALA A 245 -34.63 -4.13 9.84
C ALA A 245 -33.36 -3.36 9.44
N PHE A 246 -32.28 -4.06 9.08
CA PHE A 246 -31.00 -3.46 8.70
C PHE A 246 -30.71 -3.57 7.21
N ALA A 247 -31.49 -4.35 6.45
CA ALA A 247 -31.21 -4.63 5.02
C ALA A 247 -31.03 -3.34 4.20
N ASN A 248 -31.85 -2.32 4.45
CA ASN A 248 -31.72 -1.03 3.80
C ASN A 248 -30.37 -0.36 4.09
N ASN A 249 -29.90 -0.39 5.35
CA ASN A 249 -28.66 0.27 5.77
C ASN A 249 -27.44 -0.29 5.02
N TYR A 250 -27.37 -1.62 4.86
CA TYR A 250 -26.29 -2.29 4.13
C TYR A 250 -26.30 -1.87 2.65
N ARG A 251 -27.47 -1.95 1.99
CA ARG A 251 -27.60 -1.60 0.57
C ARG A 251 -27.30 -0.12 0.33
N TRP A 252 -27.77 0.74 1.21
CA TRP A 252 -27.56 2.18 1.13
C TRP A 252 -26.08 2.53 1.26
N LEU A 253 -25.37 1.99 2.26
CA LEU A 253 -23.93 2.23 2.44
C LEU A 253 -23.12 1.72 1.25
N LEU A 254 -23.46 0.54 0.73
CA LEU A 254 -22.78 -0.04 -0.43
C LEU A 254 -23.01 0.81 -1.69
N SER A 255 -24.24 1.26 -1.91
CA SER A 255 -24.59 2.15 -3.04
C SER A 255 -23.91 3.51 -2.91
N TYR A 256 -23.84 4.04 -1.68
CA TYR A 256 -23.20 5.32 -1.39
C TYR A 256 -21.70 5.25 -1.71
N ALA A 257 -21.02 4.22 -1.21
CA ALA A 257 -19.60 4.01 -1.47
C ALA A 257 -19.28 3.78 -2.95
N ALA A 258 -20.21 3.20 -3.71
CA ALA A 258 -20.02 2.93 -5.14
C ALA A 258 -20.19 4.17 -6.04
N ILE A 259 -21.04 5.14 -5.64
CA ILE A 259 -21.43 6.27 -6.49
C ILE A 259 -20.77 7.58 -6.10
N ASP A 260 -20.53 7.80 -4.80
CA ASP A 260 -20.01 9.08 -4.35
C ASP A 260 -18.48 9.13 -4.45
N HIS A 261 -17.95 10.11 -5.16
CA HIS A 261 -16.52 10.38 -5.20
C HIS A 261 -16.26 11.61 -4.34
N ASP A 262 -15.37 11.48 -3.35
CA ASP A 262 -15.01 12.65 -2.54
C ASP A 262 -14.23 13.64 -3.39
N ARG A 263 -14.85 14.79 -3.68
CA ARG A 263 -14.25 15.88 -4.46
C ARG A 263 -13.56 16.92 -3.58
N ARG A 264 -13.56 16.78 -2.25
CA ARG A 264 -12.88 17.74 -1.38
C ARG A 264 -11.38 17.76 -1.66
N PRO A 265 -10.74 18.95 -1.64
CA PRO A 265 -9.29 19.05 -1.63
C PRO A 265 -8.73 18.40 -0.34
N ASP A 266 -7.67 17.62 -0.49
CA ASP A 266 -7.05 16.87 0.60
C ASP A 266 -6.44 17.83 1.65
N GLY A 267 -6.84 17.69 2.92
CA GLY A 267 -6.22 18.39 4.06
C GLY A 267 -6.87 19.71 4.48
N GLU A 268 -7.96 20.14 3.83
CA GLU A 268 -8.77 21.25 4.29
C GLU A 268 -10.14 20.74 4.74
N ALA A 269 -10.34 20.67 6.06
CA ALA A 269 -11.68 20.53 6.66
C ALA A 269 -12.61 21.71 6.33
N ASP A 270 -12.10 22.76 5.68
CA ASP A 270 -12.75 24.06 5.45
C ASP A 270 -12.56 24.60 4.02
N GLY A 271 -12.13 23.77 3.07
CA GLY A 271 -11.96 24.18 1.67
C GLY A 271 -13.32 24.41 1.02
N GLN A 272 -13.71 25.68 0.88
CA GLN A 272 -14.88 26.15 0.16
C GLN A 272 -14.79 25.77 -1.33
N GLU A 273 -15.10 24.53 -1.66
CA GLU A 273 -15.48 24.11 -3.00
C GLU A 273 -16.91 23.59 -2.95
N GLU A 274 -17.72 23.99 -3.94
CA GLU A 274 -19.17 23.86 -3.94
C GLU A 274 -19.62 22.46 -3.53
N ALA A 275 -20.40 22.40 -2.44
CA ALA A 275 -21.13 21.19 -2.07
C ALA A 275 -21.78 20.60 -3.34
N PRO A 276 -21.72 19.27 -3.55
CA PRO A 276 -22.25 18.67 -4.77
C PRO A 276 -23.68 19.18 -4.99
N ALA A 277 -23.96 19.65 -6.22
CA ALA A 277 -25.22 20.33 -6.59
C ALA A 277 -26.49 19.54 -6.23
N SER A 278 -26.36 18.24 -5.94
CA SER A 278 -27.38 17.41 -5.30
C SER A 278 -26.73 16.29 -4.47
N PRO A 279 -27.32 15.90 -3.31
CA PRO A 279 -26.93 14.71 -2.55
C PRO A 279 -26.83 13.47 -3.46
N PRO A 280 -25.89 12.53 -3.23
CA PRO A 280 -25.76 11.31 -4.03
C PRO A 280 -27.09 10.52 -4.13
N GLU A 281 -27.88 10.56 -3.06
CA GLU A 281 -29.19 9.89 -2.93
C GLU A 281 -30.24 10.38 -3.95
N GLU A 282 -30.11 11.62 -4.43
CA GLU A 282 -31.04 12.20 -5.40
C GLU A 282 -30.69 11.80 -6.84
N ARG A 283 -29.45 11.36 -7.07
CA ARG A 283 -28.95 10.96 -8.39
C ARG A 283 -29.66 9.68 -8.85
N GLU A 284 -30.02 9.64 -10.13
CA GLU A 284 -30.68 8.47 -10.74
C GLU A 284 -29.79 7.22 -10.68
N GLU A 285 -28.48 7.39 -10.79
CA GLU A 285 -27.47 6.33 -10.68
C GLU A 285 -27.49 5.63 -9.31
N PHE A 286 -27.68 6.40 -8.22
CA PHE A 286 -27.79 5.84 -6.88
C PHE A 286 -29.04 4.98 -6.71
N LYS A 287 -30.19 5.46 -7.20
CA LYS A 287 -31.46 4.73 -7.16
C LYS A 287 -31.38 3.43 -7.95
N LYS A 288 -30.84 3.49 -9.17
CA LYS A 288 -30.58 2.31 -10.00
C LYS A 288 -29.64 1.31 -9.32
N THR A 289 -28.57 1.79 -8.68
CA THR A 289 -27.62 0.93 -7.95
C THR A 289 -28.30 0.21 -6.78
N MET A 290 -29.09 0.93 -5.98
CA MET A 290 -29.89 0.35 -4.89
C MET A 290 -30.84 -0.74 -5.38
N GLU A 291 -31.58 -0.48 -6.46
CA GLU A 291 -32.52 -1.43 -7.06
C GLU A 291 -31.80 -2.69 -7.59
N GLN A 292 -30.66 -2.52 -8.27
CA GLN A 292 -29.89 -3.65 -8.79
C GLN A 292 -29.27 -4.50 -7.67
N ILE A 293 -28.75 -3.87 -6.61
CA ILE A 293 -28.26 -4.60 -5.43
C ILE A 293 -29.40 -5.41 -4.80
N GLU A 294 -30.59 -4.83 -4.62
CA GLU A 294 -31.75 -5.53 -4.07
C GLU A 294 -32.19 -6.72 -4.94
N LYS A 295 -32.30 -6.51 -6.26
CA LYS A 295 -32.67 -7.54 -7.24
C LYS A 295 -31.68 -8.70 -7.22
N VAL A 296 -30.38 -8.43 -7.33
CA VAL A 296 -29.34 -9.47 -7.35
C VAL A 296 -29.20 -10.14 -5.99
N GLN A 297 -29.30 -9.40 -4.88
CA GLN A 297 -29.28 -9.99 -3.53
C GLN A 297 -30.43 -10.99 -3.31
N ALA A 298 -31.62 -10.70 -3.82
CA ALA A 298 -32.74 -11.64 -3.73
C ALA A 298 -32.43 -12.95 -4.47
N LEU A 299 -31.78 -12.86 -5.64
CA LEU A 299 -31.38 -14.00 -6.45
C LEU A 299 -30.24 -14.80 -5.81
N THR A 300 -29.24 -14.15 -5.18
CA THR A 300 -28.12 -14.86 -4.57
C THR A 300 -28.52 -15.66 -3.33
N LYS A 301 -29.57 -15.24 -2.62
CA LYS A 301 -30.12 -15.90 -1.43
C LYS A 301 -31.03 -17.08 -1.73
N ASP A 302 -31.63 -17.14 -2.91
CA ASP A 302 -32.46 -18.27 -3.33
C ASP A 302 -31.57 -19.39 -3.90
N GLU A 303 -31.33 -20.43 -3.09
CA GLU A 303 -30.53 -21.59 -3.49
C GLU A 303 -31.16 -22.38 -4.66
N ASN A 304 -32.47 -22.27 -4.86
CA ASN A 304 -33.23 -22.98 -5.89
C ASN A 304 -33.42 -22.16 -7.18
N SER A 305 -33.20 -20.84 -7.14
CA SER A 305 -33.29 -19.93 -8.30
C SER A 305 -32.08 -20.00 -9.24
N ALA A 306 -31.02 -20.70 -8.83
CA ALA A 306 -29.82 -20.84 -9.65
C ALA A 306 -30.16 -21.59 -10.95
N MET A 307 -30.04 -20.89 -12.08
CA MET A 307 -30.09 -21.38 -13.47
C MET A 307 -31.42 -21.23 -14.24
N SER A 308 -32.35 -20.36 -13.84
CA SER A 308 -33.41 -19.95 -14.78
C SER A 308 -32.86 -18.94 -15.81
N PRO A 309 -33.35 -18.92 -17.08
CA PRO A 309 -32.97 -17.92 -18.06
C PRO A 309 -33.22 -16.48 -17.59
N GLU A 310 -34.29 -16.28 -16.81
CA GLU A 310 -34.66 -14.99 -16.23
C GLU A 310 -33.66 -14.52 -15.18
N THR A 311 -33.21 -15.42 -14.29
CA THR A 311 -32.16 -15.15 -13.30
C THR A 311 -30.84 -14.81 -14.00
N LEU A 312 -30.48 -15.52 -15.06
CA LEU A 312 -29.26 -15.23 -15.83
C LEU A 312 -29.34 -13.87 -16.54
N MET A 313 -30.49 -13.50 -17.09
CA MET A 313 -30.70 -12.17 -17.68
C MET A 313 -30.58 -11.06 -16.64
N ALA A 314 -31.17 -11.24 -15.45
CA ALA A 314 -31.05 -10.30 -14.35
C ALA A 314 -29.60 -10.14 -13.85
N LEU A 315 -28.85 -11.24 -13.73
CA LEU A 315 -27.44 -11.19 -13.35
C LEU A 315 -26.59 -10.49 -14.42
N ARG A 316 -26.83 -10.77 -15.70
CA ARG A 316 -26.15 -10.10 -16.82
C ARG A 316 -26.43 -8.60 -16.83
N GLU A 317 -27.68 -8.21 -16.60
CA GLU A 317 -28.07 -6.82 -16.50
C GLU A 317 -27.33 -6.12 -15.35
N GLY A 318 -27.30 -6.72 -14.16
CA GLY A 318 -26.56 -6.20 -13.01
C GLY A 318 -25.07 -6.04 -13.31
N ILE A 319 -24.45 -7.00 -14.01
CA ILE A 319 -23.04 -6.92 -14.42
C ILE A 319 -22.78 -5.74 -15.37
N GLN A 320 -23.70 -5.49 -16.31
CA GLN A 320 -23.54 -4.43 -17.30
C GLN A 320 -23.80 -3.03 -16.75
N GLN A 321 -24.65 -2.91 -15.74
CA GLN A 321 -25.11 -1.63 -15.23
C GLN A 321 -24.35 -1.15 -13.98
N CYS A 322 -23.72 -2.06 -13.23
CA CYS A 322 -23.17 -1.72 -11.93
C CYS A 322 -21.92 -2.54 -11.56
N GLU A 323 -20.80 -1.86 -11.39
CA GLU A 323 -19.50 -2.49 -11.06
C GLU A 323 -19.53 -3.19 -9.69
N ILE A 324 -20.11 -2.55 -8.66
CA ILE A 324 -20.17 -3.14 -7.32
C ILE A 324 -21.04 -4.40 -7.28
N VAL A 325 -22.09 -4.47 -8.10
CA VAL A 325 -22.91 -5.68 -8.29
C VAL A 325 -22.11 -6.77 -8.99
N SER A 326 -21.29 -6.41 -9.98
CA SER A 326 -20.37 -7.36 -10.65
C SER A 326 -19.39 -8.00 -9.66
N VAL A 327 -18.77 -7.18 -8.79
CA VAL A 327 -17.87 -7.67 -7.72
C VAL A 327 -18.63 -8.58 -6.75
N GLY A 328 -19.85 -8.19 -6.35
CA GLY A 328 -20.72 -9.02 -5.52
C GLY A 328 -21.03 -10.39 -6.12
N ILE A 329 -21.34 -10.44 -7.41
CA ILE A 329 -21.58 -11.68 -8.15
C ILE A 329 -20.30 -12.53 -8.21
N LEU A 330 -19.14 -11.91 -8.47
CA LEU A 330 -17.85 -12.61 -8.48
C LEU A 330 -17.53 -13.25 -7.13
N LEU A 331 -17.73 -12.52 -6.02
CA LEU A 331 -17.54 -13.04 -4.67
C LEU A 331 -18.52 -14.18 -4.37
N TRP A 332 -19.78 -14.05 -4.78
CA TRP A 332 -20.79 -15.10 -4.64
C TRP A 332 -20.43 -16.38 -5.39
N VAL A 333 -20.06 -16.26 -6.68
CA VAL A 333 -19.63 -17.39 -7.51
C VAL A 333 -18.34 -18.01 -6.98
N GLY A 334 -17.34 -17.19 -6.69
CA GLY A 334 -16.07 -17.62 -6.10
C GLY A 334 -16.32 -18.43 -4.83
N GLY A 335 -17.12 -17.91 -3.90
CA GLY A 335 -17.53 -18.62 -2.70
C GLY A 335 -18.20 -19.98 -2.98
N LYS A 336 -18.99 -20.13 -4.04
CA LYS A 336 -19.59 -21.44 -4.41
C LYS A 336 -18.57 -22.40 -5.04
N VAL A 337 -17.63 -21.91 -5.85
CA VAL A 337 -16.62 -22.72 -6.55
C VAL A 337 -15.59 -23.28 -5.57
N THR A 338 -15.08 -22.46 -4.65
CA THR A 338 -14.10 -22.91 -3.63
C THR A 338 -14.70 -23.97 -2.71
N ARG A 339 -15.99 -23.80 -2.33
CA ARG A 339 -16.75 -24.79 -1.54
C ARG A 339 -16.91 -26.15 -2.22
N ARG A 340 -17.09 -26.19 -3.54
CA ARG A 340 -17.18 -27.46 -4.29
C ARG A 340 -15.85 -28.23 -4.30
N ARG A 341 -14.71 -27.53 -4.23
CA ARG A 341 -13.39 -28.17 -4.16
C ARG A 341 -13.09 -28.76 -2.78
N GLU A 342 -13.54 -28.13 -1.70
CA GLU A 342 -13.34 -28.64 -0.33
C GLU A 342 -14.25 -29.83 0.03
N GLY A 343 -15.44 -29.93 -0.59
CA GLY A 343 -16.37 -31.05 -0.38
C GLY A 343 -16.19 -32.26 -1.31
N GLY A 344 -15.09 -32.31 -2.07
CA GLY A 344 -14.96 -33.14 -3.27
C GLY A 344 -13.93 -34.26 -3.24
N TRP A 345 -13.65 -34.90 -2.10
CA TRP A 345 -13.03 -36.24 -2.02
C TRP A 345 -13.70 -37.01 -0.86
N GLY A 346 -14.89 -37.53 -1.12
CA GLY A 346 -15.70 -38.25 -0.14
C GLY A 346 -16.87 -38.91 -0.85
N GLY A 347 -16.56 -39.75 -1.84
CA GLY A 347 -17.47 -40.62 -2.56
C GLY A 347 -16.81 -41.97 -2.75
#